data_AF-A0A4U0ER09-F1
#
_entry.id   AF-A0A4U0ER09-F1
#
_cell.length_a   1.000
_cell.length_b   1.000
_cell.length_c   1.000
_cell.angle_alpha   90.00
_cell.angle_beta   90.00
_cell.angle_gamma   90.00
#
_symmetry.space_group_name_H-M   'P 1'
#
loop_
_entity.id
_entity.type
_entity.pdbx_description
1 polymer ?
#
loop_
_entity_poly.entity_id
_entity_poly.type
_entity_poly.pdbx_seq_one_letter_code
_entity_poly.pdbx_strand_id
1 'polypeptide(L)'
;MENKAADNNRSLKVILSIAVLLLVGTAFYSYSLYNESVDTKKQLTEEKELVLKDLNNMAAQFDVAIGENEVANKKLVEARERIKGLMDSLKISENSVRSLWRYKKKFLDLQSEMDVILAENDSLKVENVLLASSLDSTKIELESTTMFNDSLLVQNSELADIVENAAVLTAAKLEGYGVLVRTSGKLVPMERARRVDKIRVCYTVAKNNLVEKGDKEFFVQVLDPQSNVLGLNEQIKFDETTLNYSLISKFNYESRNLDVCEFVDARGADKFASGRYVVNVFDQENLVSSTEFTLK
;
A
#
# COMPACT_ATOMS: atom_id res chain seq x y z
N MET A 1 43.97 58.19 -115.11
CA MET A 1 42.71 58.86 -114.77
C MET A 1 41.68 57.77 -114.47
N GLU A 2 40.92 57.95 -113.39
CA GLU A 2 39.68 57.25 -112.99
C GLU A 2 39.78 55.72 -112.72
N ASN A 3 39.82 55.21 -111.48
CA ASN A 3 38.90 55.29 -110.33
C ASN A 3 37.57 54.56 -110.55
N LYS A 4 37.42 53.37 -109.93
CA LYS A 4 36.12 52.71 -109.68
C LYS A 4 36.14 51.96 -108.35
N ALA A 5 36.17 52.73 -107.26
CA ALA A 5 35.76 52.28 -105.94
C ALA A 5 34.23 52.44 -105.81
N ALA A 6 33.47 51.36 -106.02
CA ALA A 6 32.05 51.22 -105.68
C ALA A 6 31.77 49.71 -105.68
N ASP A 7 31.53 49.02 -104.56
CA ASP A 7 30.24 49.03 -103.86
C ASP A 7 30.38 48.45 -102.42
N ASN A 8 31.34 48.96 -101.62
CA ASN A 8 31.61 48.46 -100.25
C ASN A 8 30.78 49.15 -99.16
N ASN A 9 30.08 50.24 -99.49
CA ASN A 9 29.40 51.11 -98.50
C ASN A 9 27.90 50.78 -98.38
N ARG A 10 27.28 50.17 -99.41
CA ARG A 10 25.86 49.80 -99.38
C ARG A 10 25.64 48.45 -98.70
N SER A 11 26.49 47.45 -98.97
CA SER A 11 26.50 46.16 -98.27
C SER A 11 26.81 46.32 -96.78
N LEU A 12 27.81 47.15 -96.44
CA LEU A 12 28.18 47.45 -95.05
C LEU A 12 27.03 48.12 -94.29
N LYS A 13 26.32 49.09 -94.88
CA LYS A 13 25.15 49.74 -94.26
C LYS A 13 23.98 48.79 -94.04
N VAL A 14 23.73 47.86 -94.97
CA VAL A 14 22.67 46.85 -94.81
C VAL A 14 23.04 45.87 -93.69
N ILE A 15 24.27 45.38 -93.66
CA ILE A 15 24.75 44.50 -92.58
C ILE A 15 24.70 45.22 -91.22
N LEU A 16 25.12 46.48 -91.15
CA LEU A 16 25.05 47.29 -89.93
C LEU A 16 23.61 47.47 -89.46
N SER A 17 22.67 47.72 -90.37
CA SER A 17 21.25 47.87 -90.03
C SER A 17 20.62 46.58 -89.49
N ILE A 18 20.98 45.43 -90.05
CA ILE A 18 20.54 44.11 -89.58
C ILE A 18 21.18 43.81 -88.22
N ALA A 19 22.45 44.15 -88.01
CA ALA A 19 23.14 43.97 -86.74
C ALA A 19 22.52 44.83 -85.62
N VAL A 20 22.13 46.08 -85.92
CA VAL A 20 21.43 46.95 -84.98
C VAL A 20 20.04 46.42 -84.64
N LEU A 21 19.27 45.94 -85.63
CA LEU A 21 17.97 45.31 -85.39
C LEU A 21 18.07 44.05 -84.53
N LEU A 22 19.06 43.21 -84.79
CA LEU A 22 19.35 42.03 -83.94
C LEU A 22 19.73 42.45 -82.52
N LEU A 23 20.59 43.46 -82.35
CA LEU A 23 20.97 43.96 -81.03
C LEU A 23 19.76 44.48 -80.25
N VAL A 24 18.90 45.29 -80.88
CA VAL A 24 17.68 45.80 -80.24
C VAL A 24 16.71 44.67 -79.88
N GLY A 25 16.56 43.67 -80.76
CA GLY A 25 15.77 42.47 -80.48
C GLY A 25 16.29 41.68 -79.28
N THR A 26 17.62 41.46 -79.20
CA THR A 26 18.25 40.79 -78.06
C THR A 26 18.18 41.59 -76.78
N ALA A 27 18.27 42.92 -76.84
CA ALA A 27 18.14 43.80 -75.68
C ALA A 27 16.71 43.79 -75.12
N PHE A 28 15.69 43.83 -75.99
CA PHE A 28 14.28 43.74 -75.58
C PHE A 28 13.95 42.38 -74.98
N TYR A 29 14.40 41.29 -75.63
CA TYR A 29 14.24 39.94 -75.08
C TYR A 29 14.95 39.77 -73.74
N SER A 30 16.17 40.30 -73.61
CA SER A 30 16.92 40.28 -72.35
C SER A 30 16.25 41.11 -71.25
N TYR A 31 15.60 42.23 -71.58
CA TYR A 31 14.85 43.04 -70.62
C TYR A 31 13.58 42.34 -70.13
N SER A 32 12.83 41.71 -71.05
CA SER A 32 11.65 40.90 -70.71
C SER A 32 12.04 39.73 -69.80
N LEU A 33 13.11 39.00 -70.15
CA LEU A 33 13.63 37.89 -69.37
C LEU A 33 14.14 38.35 -67.99
N TYR A 34 14.73 39.55 -67.90
CA TYR A 34 15.16 40.15 -66.64
C TYR A 34 13.98 40.45 -65.72
N ASN A 35 12.92 41.11 -66.22
CA ASN A 35 11.73 41.41 -65.42
C ASN A 35 11.02 40.14 -64.93
N GLU A 36 10.86 39.13 -65.80
CA GLU A 36 10.26 37.84 -65.43
C GLU A 36 11.10 37.11 -64.37
N SER A 37 12.43 37.22 -64.44
CA SER A 37 13.35 36.69 -63.41
C SER A 37 13.27 37.43 -62.07
N VAL A 38 13.02 38.74 -62.09
CA VAL A 38 12.84 39.57 -60.90
C VAL A 38 11.52 39.21 -60.21
N ASP A 39 10.43 39.11 -60.99
CA ASP A 39 9.11 38.71 -60.46
C ASP A 39 9.15 37.28 -59.90
N THR A 40 9.80 36.34 -60.60
CA THR A 40 9.98 34.96 -60.11
C THR A 40 10.77 34.92 -58.81
N LYS A 41 11.85 35.69 -58.69
CA LYS A 41 12.63 35.80 -57.45
C LYS A 41 11.80 36.40 -56.31
N LYS A 42 10.98 37.40 -56.61
CA LYS A 42 10.10 38.04 -55.62
C LYS A 42 9.08 37.04 -55.09
N GLN A 43 8.37 36.33 -55.97
CA GLN A 43 7.42 35.28 -55.59
C GLN A 43 8.07 34.17 -54.75
N LEU A 44 9.25 33.68 -55.14
CA LEU A 44 9.98 32.67 -54.37
C LEU A 44 10.42 33.17 -52.99
N THR A 45 10.67 34.48 -52.86
CA THR A 45 11.01 35.10 -51.57
C THR A 45 9.78 35.18 -50.67
N GLU A 46 8.63 35.58 -51.21
CA GLU A 46 7.36 35.61 -50.50
C GLU A 46 6.93 34.20 -50.05
N GLU A 47 7.02 33.18 -50.92
CA GLU A 47 6.70 31.80 -50.53
C GLU A 47 7.66 31.26 -49.46
N LYS A 48 8.95 31.64 -49.52
CA LYS A 48 9.93 31.28 -48.49
C LYS A 48 9.58 31.88 -47.13
N GLU A 49 9.12 33.14 -47.11
CA GLU A 49 8.65 33.79 -45.87
C GLU A 49 7.40 33.10 -45.30
N LEU A 50 6.47 32.66 -46.15
CA LEU A 50 5.30 31.89 -45.72
C LEU A 50 5.70 30.57 -45.05
N VAL A 51 6.60 29.79 -45.65
CA VAL A 51 7.08 28.53 -45.05
C VAL A 51 7.82 28.79 -43.73
N LEU A 52 8.60 29.88 -43.64
CA LEU A 52 9.24 30.28 -42.37
C LEU A 52 8.21 30.65 -41.31
N LYS A 53 7.13 31.33 -41.67
CA LYS A 53 6.03 31.66 -40.76
C LYS A 53 5.35 30.38 -40.25
N ASP A 54 5.07 29.43 -41.13
CA ASP A 54 4.44 28.17 -40.75
C ASP A 54 5.33 27.33 -39.83
N LEU A 55 6.64 27.27 -40.09
CA LEU A 55 7.60 26.63 -39.19
C LEU A 55 7.68 27.31 -37.82
N ASN A 56 7.65 28.65 -37.77
CA ASN A 56 7.61 29.39 -36.50
C ASN A 56 6.33 29.07 -35.70
N ASN A 57 5.18 29.01 -36.37
CA ASN A 57 3.92 28.65 -35.73
C ASN A 57 3.98 27.23 -35.14
N MET A 58 4.57 26.29 -35.89
CA MET A 58 4.79 24.92 -35.43
C MET A 58 5.67 24.87 -34.18
N ALA A 59 6.79 25.60 -34.18
CA ALA A 59 7.67 25.69 -33.02
C ALA A 59 6.94 26.26 -31.79
N ALA A 60 6.09 27.28 -31.97
CA ALA A 60 5.31 27.86 -30.88
C ALA A 60 4.28 26.87 -30.29
N GLN A 61 3.69 26.00 -31.11
CA GLN A 61 2.78 24.96 -30.60
C GLN A 61 3.51 23.93 -29.72
N PHE A 62 4.73 23.54 -30.11
CA PHE A 62 5.57 22.70 -29.26
C PHE A 62 5.95 23.40 -27.95
N ASP A 63 6.27 24.69 -27.98
CA ASP A 63 6.60 25.45 -26.77
C ASP A 63 5.45 25.45 -25.75
N VAL A 64 4.22 25.61 -26.23
CA VAL A 64 3.01 25.50 -25.40
C VAL A 64 2.84 24.08 -24.85
N ALA A 65 3.07 23.06 -25.67
CA ALA A 65 2.90 21.66 -25.26
C ALA A 65 3.96 21.16 -24.28
N ILE A 66 5.22 21.63 -24.43
CA ILE A 66 6.35 21.30 -23.54
C ILE A 66 6.12 21.88 -22.14
N GLY A 67 5.48 23.04 -22.02
CA GLY A 67 5.21 23.67 -20.73
C GLY A 67 6.50 23.85 -19.92
N GLU A 68 6.47 23.50 -18.63
CA GLU A 68 7.61 23.68 -17.70
C GLU A 68 8.49 22.42 -17.52
N ASN A 69 8.03 21.24 -17.97
CA ASN A 69 8.73 19.97 -17.69
C ASN A 69 9.35 19.37 -18.95
N GLU A 70 10.51 19.91 -19.34
CA GLU A 70 11.27 19.46 -20.52
C GLU A 70 11.68 17.98 -20.46
N VAL A 71 11.92 17.44 -19.25
CA VAL A 71 12.36 16.05 -19.06
C VAL A 71 11.25 15.07 -19.41
N ALA A 72 10.01 15.35 -18.99
CA ALA A 72 8.84 14.54 -19.35
C ALA A 72 8.48 14.67 -20.84
N ASN A 73 8.89 15.77 -21.47
CA ASN A 73 8.50 16.15 -22.83
C ASN A 73 9.63 15.99 -23.86
N LYS A 74 10.58 15.08 -23.63
CA LYS A 74 11.75 14.88 -24.48
C LYS A 74 11.42 14.75 -25.99
N LYS A 75 10.39 13.98 -26.36
CA LYS A 75 9.94 13.85 -27.76
C LYS A 75 9.51 15.19 -28.37
N LEU A 76 8.81 16.02 -27.60
CA LEU A 76 8.38 17.36 -28.03
C LEU A 76 9.59 18.29 -28.19
N VAL A 77 10.55 18.24 -27.27
CA VAL A 77 11.80 19.03 -27.34
C VAL A 77 12.63 18.66 -28.58
N GLU A 78 12.79 17.37 -28.86
CA GLU A 78 13.50 16.89 -30.05
C GLU A 78 12.79 17.33 -31.35
N ALA A 79 11.46 17.25 -31.39
CA ALA A 79 10.68 17.74 -32.53
C ALA A 79 10.82 19.25 -32.76
N ARG A 80 10.78 20.05 -31.68
CA ARG A 80 11.02 21.50 -31.70
C ARG A 80 12.40 21.84 -32.29
N GLU A 81 13.45 21.15 -31.86
CA GLU A 81 14.81 21.40 -32.38
C GLU A 81 14.96 21.05 -33.86
N ARG A 82 14.26 20.00 -34.35
CA ARG A 82 14.24 19.68 -35.79
C ARG A 82 13.58 20.79 -36.62
N ILE A 83 12.51 21.41 -36.12
CA ILE A 83 11.87 22.57 -36.77
C ILE A 83 12.83 23.74 -36.86
N LYS A 84 13.51 24.05 -35.76
CA LYS A 84 14.50 25.14 -35.69
C LYS A 84 15.65 24.92 -36.69
N GLY A 85 16.19 23.70 -36.76
CA GLY A 85 17.21 23.35 -37.75
C GLY A 85 16.72 23.47 -39.19
N LEU A 86 15.45 23.12 -39.46
CA LEU A 86 14.84 23.27 -40.78
C LEU A 86 14.65 24.75 -41.15
N MET A 87 14.23 25.59 -40.20
CA MET A 87 14.12 27.04 -40.38
C MET A 87 15.47 27.68 -40.72
N ASP A 88 16.51 27.33 -39.96
CA ASP A 88 17.85 27.90 -40.15
C ASP A 88 18.45 27.48 -41.49
N SER A 89 18.21 26.22 -41.91
CA SER A 89 18.57 25.73 -43.24
C SER A 89 17.81 26.44 -44.36
N LEU A 90 16.52 26.72 -44.16
CA LEU A 90 15.69 27.43 -45.13
C LEU A 90 16.16 28.87 -45.32
N LYS A 91 16.45 29.61 -44.23
CA LYS A 91 16.93 31.01 -44.26
C LYS A 91 18.13 31.20 -45.19
N ILE A 92 19.14 30.31 -45.08
CA ILE A 92 20.39 30.39 -45.87
C ILE A 92 20.30 29.76 -47.27
N SER A 93 19.20 29.08 -47.59
CA SER A 93 19.03 28.40 -48.87
C SER A 93 18.78 29.37 -50.04
N GLU A 94 19.26 28.98 -51.23
CA GLU A 94 18.98 29.70 -52.48
C GLU A 94 17.48 29.77 -52.77
N ASN A 95 17.02 30.90 -53.30
CA ASN A 95 15.63 31.10 -53.74
C ASN A 95 15.43 30.45 -55.11
N SER A 96 15.29 29.12 -55.10
CA SER A 96 15.00 28.30 -56.29
C SER A 96 13.73 27.49 -56.07
N VAL A 97 12.99 27.21 -57.15
CA VAL A 97 11.77 26.38 -57.09
C VAL A 97 12.06 25.00 -56.49
N ARG A 98 13.21 24.40 -56.84
CA ARG A 98 13.59 23.06 -56.38
C ARG A 98 13.95 23.02 -54.89
N SER A 99 14.66 24.03 -54.38
CA SER A 99 15.00 24.12 -52.95
C SER A 99 13.73 24.34 -52.13
N LEU A 100 12.89 25.29 -52.53
CA LEU A 100 11.65 25.61 -51.81
C LEU A 100 10.68 24.43 -51.77
N TRP A 101 10.48 23.72 -52.88
CA TRP A 101 9.63 22.53 -52.91
C TRP A 101 10.13 21.42 -51.96
N ARG A 102 11.45 21.24 -51.87
CA ARG A 102 12.07 20.28 -50.93
C ARG A 102 11.79 20.67 -49.47
N TYR A 103 11.92 21.95 -49.12
CA TYR A 103 11.63 22.43 -47.76
C TYR A 103 10.14 22.37 -47.42
N LYS A 104 9.27 22.72 -48.38
CA LYS A 104 7.82 22.57 -48.24
C LYS A 104 7.42 21.11 -47.98
N LYS A 105 8.03 20.15 -48.69
CA LYS A 105 7.80 18.74 -48.44
C LYS A 105 8.22 18.35 -47.01
N LYS A 106 9.44 18.73 -46.59
CA LYS A 106 9.91 18.48 -45.23
C LYS A 106 9.00 19.11 -44.16
N PHE A 107 8.48 20.32 -44.41
CA PHE A 107 7.52 20.96 -43.52
C PHE A 107 6.24 20.12 -43.37
N LEU A 108 5.67 19.62 -44.47
CA LEU A 108 4.47 18.78 -44.43
C LEU A 108 4.73 17.46 -43.67
N ASP A 109 5.90 16.85 -43.87
CA ASP A 109 6.30 15.65 -43.13
C ASP A 109 6.40 15.94 -41.61
N LEU A 110 7.03 17.07 -41.23
CA LEU A 110 7.13 17.51 -39.84
C LEU A 110 5.77 17.89 -39.23
N GLN A 111 4.87 18.45 -40.03
CA GLN A 111 3.51 18.79 -39.61
C GLN A 111 2.72 17.53 -39.25
N SER A 112 2.78 16.50 -40.10
CA SER A 112 2.15 15.22 -39.81
C SER A 112 2.74 14.55 -38.57
N GLU A 113 4.05 14.66 -38.35
CA GLU A 113 4.70 14.12 -37.16
C GLU A 113 4.28 14.90 -35.89
N MET A 114 4.16 16.23 -35.98
CA MET A 114 3.66 17.07 -34.90
C MET A 114 2.26 16.66 -34.45
N ASP A 115 1.33 16.50 -35.39
CA ASP A 115 -0.06 16.17 -35.06
C ASP A 115 -0.14 14.86 -34.25
N VAL A 116 0.70 13.87 -34.60
CA VAL A 116 0.79 12.60 -33.88
C VAL A 116 1.38 12.80 -32.47
N ILE A 117 2.49 13.53 -32.34
CA ILE A 117 3.14 13.71 -31.04
C ILE A 117 2.26 14.55 -30.09
N LEU A 118 1.57 15.57 -30.59
CA LEU A 118 0.64 16.35 -29.79
C LEU A 118 -0.57 15.52 -29.34
N ALA A 119 -1.14 14.71 -30.23
CA ALA A 119 -2.22 13.78 -29.87
C ALA A 119 -1.77 12.74 -28.81
N GLU A 120 -0.56 12.19 -28.94
CA GLU A 120 0.03 11.30 -27.93
C GLU A 120 0.19 12.02 -26.58
N ASN A 121 0.67 13.27 -26.59
CA ASN A 121 0.85 14.07 -25.37
C ASN A 121 -0.49 14.35 -24.66
N ASP A 122 -1.52 14.70 -25.41
CA ASP A 122 -2.86 14.95 -24.87
C ASP A 122 -3.46 13.67 -24.27
N SER A 123 -3.30 12.52 -24.95
CA SER A 123 -3.71 11.22 -24.41
C SER A 123 -3.00 10.90 -23.09
N LEU A 124 -1.68 11.07 -23.04
CA LEU A 124 -0.87 10.83 -21.84
C LEU A 124 -1.24 11.78 -20.70
N LYS A 125 -1.63 13.03 -20.99
CA LYS A 125 -2.13 13.96 -19.97
C LYS A 125 -3.45 13.48 -19.38
N VAL A 126 -4.38 13.04 -20.21
CA VAL A 126 -5.67 12.47 -19.75
C VAL A 126 -5.45 11.23 -18.91
N GLU A 127 -4.60 10.30 -19.36
CA GLU A 127 -4.26 9.09 -18.61
C GLU A 127 -3.62 9.41 -17.26
N ASN A 128 -2.70 10.38 -17.19
CA ASN A 128 -2.10 10.81 -15.92
C ASN A 128 -3.13 11.38 -14.94
N VAL A 129 -4.09 12.19 -15.40
CA VAL A 129 -5.16 12.72 -14.55
C VAL A 129 -6.05 11.59 -14.02
N LEU A 130 -6.40 10.63 -14.88
CA LEU A 130 -7.18 9.46 -14.49
C LEU A 130 -6.43 8.59 -13.47
N LEU A 131 -5.14 8.33 -13.71
CA LEU A 131 -4.28 7.59 -12.79
C LEU A 131 -4.13 8.30 -11.44
N ALA A 132 -3.95 9.62 -11.43
CA ALA A 132 -3.88 10.40 -10.20
C ALA A 132 -5.19 10.31 -9.39
N SER A 133 -6.34 10.42 -10.06
CA SER A 133 -7.65 10.27 -9.41
C SER A 133 -7.91 8.85 -8.90
N SER A 134 -7.51 7.83 -9.67
CA SER A 134 -7.60 6.43 -9.24
C SER A 134 -6.69 6.14 -8.05
N LEU A 135 -5.50 6.74 -8.01
CA LEU A 135 -4.57 6.59 -6.89
C LEU A 135 -5.10 7.26 -5.62
N ASP A 136 -5.67 8.46 -5.75
CA ASP A 136 -6.28 9.18 -4.62
C ASP A 136 -7.46 8.41 -4.02
N SER A 137 -8.38 7.93 -4.87
CA SER A 137 -9.50 7.09 -4.43
C SER A 137 -9.05 5.78 -3.78
N THR A 138 -8.06 5.09 -4.38
CA THR A 138 -7.49 3.86 -3.79
C THR A 138 -6.88 4.13 -2.42
N LYS A 139 -6.21 5.27 -2.25
CA LYS A 139 -5.60 5.65 -0.97
C LYS A 139 -6.67 5.90 0.10
N ILE A 140 -7.74 6.61 -0.24
CA ILE A 140 -8.87 6.85 0.68
C ILE A 140 -9.52 5.52 1.10
N GLU A 141 -9.75 4.61 0.15
CA GLU A 141 -10.35 3.30 0.43
C GLU A 141 -9.42 2.42 1.29
N LEU A 142 -8.11 2.47 1.04
CA LEU A 142 -7.11 1.77 1.85
C LEU A 142 -7.07 2.30 3.29
N GLU A 143 -7.07 3.62 3.47
CA GLU A 143 -7.12 4.26 4.78
C GLU A 143 -8.40 3.89 5.55
N SER A 144 -9.56 3.93 4.88
CA SER A 144 -10.84 3.52 5.46
C SER A 144 -10.85 2.04 5.88
N THR A 145 -10.34 1.16 5.02
CA THR A 145 -10.25 -0.28 5.30
C THR A 145 -9.31 -0.57 6.46
N THR A 146 -8.16 0.13 6.52
CA THR A 146 -7.19 -0.02 7.60
C THR A 146 -7.80 0.38 8.95
N MET A 147 -8.45 1.54 9.02
CA MET A 147 -9.13 1.98 10.24
C MET A 147 -10.21 1.01 10.71
N PHE A 148 -10.99 0.44 9.79
CA PHE A 148 -12.01 -0.55 10.11
C PHE A 148 -11.39 -1.84 10.67
N ASN A 149 -10.32 -2.35 10.04
CA ASN A 149 -9.59 -3.53 10.51
C ASN A 149 -8.97 -3.29 11.90
N ASP A 150 -8.36 -2.14 12.14
CA ASP A 150 -7.80 -1.79 13.44
C ASP A 150 -8.88 -1.76 14.52
N SER A 151 -10.06 -1.20 14.21
CA SER A 151 -11.20 -1.21 15.13
C SER A 151 -11.71 -2.63 15.42
N LEU A 152 -11.78 -3.51 14.41
CA LEU A 152 -12.17 -4.90 14.61
C LEU A 152 -11.15 -5.66 15.45
N LEU A 153 -9.85 -5.39 15.29
CA LEU A 153 -8.80 -6.01 16.11
C LEU A 153 -8.92 -5.60 17.57
N VAL A 154 -9.15 -4.31 17.85
CA VAL A 154 -9.38 -3.83 19.22
C VAL A 154 -10.62 -4.49 19.83
N GLN A 155 -11.75 -4.49 19.12
CA GLN A 155 -12.98 -5.11 19.60
C GLN A 155 -12.82 -6.62 19.84
N ASN A 156 -12.11 -7.34 18.96
CA ASN A 156 -11.85 -8.76 19.14
C ASN A 156 -10.94 -9.03 20.35
N SER A 157 -9.94 -8.18 20.59
CA SER A 157 -9.07 -8.31 21.77
C SER A 157 -9.88 -8.07 23.05
N GLU A 158 -10.69 -7.01 23.10
CA GLU A 158 -11.55 -6.72 24.26
C GLU A 158 -12.55 -7.85 24.52
N LEU A 159 -13.16 -8.39 23.45
CA LEU A 159 -14.08 -9.53 23.56
C LEU A 159 -13.35 -10.80 24.02
N ALA A 160 -12.13 -11.06 23.54
CA ALA A 160 -11.33 -12.19 23.98
C ALA A 160 -11.04 -12.09 25.49
N ASP A 161 -10.60 -10.93 25.97
CA ASP A 161 -10.31 -10.68 27.38
C ASP A 161 -11.58 -10.85 28.24
N ILE A 162 -12.74 -10.33 27.79
CA ILE A 162 -14.02 -10.49 28.50
C ILE A 162 -14.42 -11.97 28.57
N VAL A 163 -14.28 -12.69 27.46
CA VAL A 163 -14.64 -14.12 27.40
C VAL A 163 -13.72 -14.94 28.30
N GLU A 164 -12.42 -14.70 28.28
CA GLU A 164 -11.43 -15.39 29.12
C GLU A 164 -11.74 -15.18 30.61
N ASN A 165 -11.92 -13.93 31.03
CA ASN A 165 -12.28 -13.59 32.42
C ASN A 165 -13.63 -14.18 32.84
N ALA A 166 -14.59 -14.28 31.92
CA ALA A 166 -15.90 -14.85 32.18
C ALA A 166 -15.92 -16.40 32.10
N ALA A 167 -14.90 -17.03 31.51
CA ALA A 167 -14.75 -18.47 31.35
C ALA A 167 -14.02 -19.14 32.53
N VAL A 168 -14.12 -18.57 33.73
CA VAL A 168 -13.65 -19.18 34.97
C VAL A 168 -14.76 -20.05 35.60
N LEU A 169 -14.44 -21.28 35.99
CA LEU A 169 -15.34 -22.15 36.73
C LEU A 169 -15.31 -21.81 38.22
N THR A 170 -16.48 -21.61 38.84
CA THR A 170 -16.56 -21.28 40.26
C THR A 170 -16.89 -22.49 41.13
N ALA A 171 -16.37 -22.50 42.37
CA ALA A 171 -16.66 -23.53 43.36
C ALA A 171 -17.64 -22.99 44.42
N ALA A 172 -18.90 -23.42 44.35
CA ALA A 172 -19.92 -23.08 45.34
C ALA A 172 -19.95 -24.12 46.47
N LYS A 173 -20.55 -23.74 47.62
CA LYS A 173 -20.76 -24.64 48.77
C LYS A 173 -19.48 -25.36 49.22
N LEU A 174 -18.36 -24.64 49.21
CA LEU A 174 -17.09 -25.17 49.66
C LEU A 174 -17.13 -25.43 51.17
N GLU A 175 -16.87 -26.68 51.54
CA GLU A 175 -16.82 -27.13 52.93
C GLU A 175 -15.58 -27.99 53.15
N GLY A 176 -14.83 -27.69 54.21
CA GLY A 176 -13.72 -28.51 54.68
C GLY A 176 -14.01 -29.04 56.08
N TYR A 177 -13.69 -30.32 56.34
CA TYR A 177 -13.77 -30.89 57.68
C TYR A 177 -12.90 -32.12 57.86
N GLY A 178 -12.48 -32.39 59.09
CA GLY A 178 -11.72 -33.58 59.43
C GLY A 178 -12.58 -34.85 59.41
N VAL A 179 -12.03 -35.95 58.88
CA VAL A 179 -12.66 -37.27 58.89
C VAL A 179 -11.73 -38.34 59.47
N LEU A 180 -12.31 -39.27 60.23
CA LEU A 180 -11.70 -40.56 60.55
C LEU A 180 -12.15 -41.58 59.50
N VAL A 181 -11.20 -42.33 58.94
CA VAL A 181 -11.45 -43.42 57.99
C VAL A 181 -11.42 -44.74 58.76
N ARG A 182 -12.58 -45.34 59.01
CA ARG A 182 -12.61 -46.67 59.67
C ARG A 182 -12.00 -47.74 58.76
N THR A 183 -11.59 -48.85 59.34
CA THR A 183 -11.13 -50.05 58.61
C THR A 183 -12.16 -50.56 57.59
N SER A 184 -13.45 -50.28 57.81
CA SER A 184 -14.54 -50.59 56.86
C SER A 184 -14.69 -49.59 55.70
N GLY A 185 -13.85 -48.57 55.62
CA GLY A 185 -13.96 -47.46 54.67
C GLY A 185 -15.00 -46.39 55.06
N LYS A 186 -15.76 -46.59 56.15
CA LYS A 186 -16.75 -45.61 56.61
C LYS A 186 -16.06 -44.34 57.11
N LEU A 187 -16.40 -43.21 56.48
CA LEU A 187 -15.97 -41.87 56.86
C LEU A 187 -16.81 -41.36 58.04
N VAL A 188 -16.15 -40.81 59.06
CA VAL A 188 -16.81 -40.21 60.23
C VAL A 188 -16.26 -38.81 60.46
N PRO A 189 -17.09 -37.76 60.39
CA PRO A 189 -16.66 -36.41 60.74
C PRO A 189 -16.10 -36.36 62.16
N MET A 190 -14.96 -35.69 62.34
CA MET A 190 -14.28 -35.54 63.62
C MET A 190 -13.83 -34.09 63.82
N GLU A 191 -14.23 -33.51 64.94
CA GLU A 191 -13.70 -32.21 65.36
C GLU A 191 -12.36 -32.34 66.09
N ARG A 192 -12.07 -33.48 66.73
CA ARG A 192 -10.83 -33.63 67.51
C ARG A 192 -9.63 -33.89 66.60
N ALA A 193 -8.67 -32.97 66.54
CA ALA A 193 -7.55 -32.99 65.61
C ALA A 193 -6.77 -34.31 65.64
N ARG A 194 -6.46 -34.81 66.86
CA ARG A 194 -5.73 -36.08 67.07
C ARG A 194 -6.44 -37.35 66.54
N ARG A 195 -7.74 -37.26 66.21
CA ARG A 195 -8.57 -38.35 65.70
C ARG A 195 -8.92 -38.23 64.22
N VAL A 196 -8.48 -37.14 63.58
CA VAL A 196 -8.66 -36.95 62.15
C VAL A 196 -7.57 -37.73 61.42
N ASP A 197 -7.96 -38.50 60.42
CA ASP A 197 -7.02 -39.22 59.54
C ASP A 197 -6.78 -38.44 58.25
N LYS A 198 -7.81 -37.77 57.72
CA LYS A 198 -7.73 -36.93 56.51
C LYS A 198 -8.64 -35.70 56.65
N ILE A 199 -8.32 -34.61 55.95
CA ILE A 199 -9.25 -33.50 55.74
C ILE A 199 -10.04 -33.81 54.47
N ARG A 200 -11.37 -33.81 54.56
CA ARG A 200 -12.25 -33.91 53.41
C ARG A 200 -12.66 -32.51 52.97
N VAL A 201 -12.46 -32.20 51.69
CA VAL A 201 -12.86 -30.94 51.06
C VAL A 201 -13.93 -31.26 50.03
N CYS A 202 -15.12 -30.69 50.16
CA CYS A 202 -16.21 -30.86 49.21
C CYS A 202 -16.67 -29.52 48.67
N TYR A 203 -17.02 -29.47 47.39
CA TYR A 203 -17.57 -28.28 46.75
C TYR A 203 -18.42 -28.67 45.54
N THR A 204 -19.24 -27.74 45.07
CA THR A 204 -20.01 -27.85 43.83
C THR A 204 -19.37 -26.97 42.77
N VAL A 205 -18.83 -27.57 41.71
CA VAL A 205 -18.45 -26.83 40.50
C VAL A 205 -19.73 -26.26 39.89
N ALA A 206 -19.86 -24.94 39.84
CA ALA A 206 -21.04 -24.28 39.32
C ALA A 206 -21.07 -24.29 37.78
N LYS A 207 -22.27 -24.37 37.21
CA LYS A 207 -22.48 -24.28 35.78
C LYS A 207 -22.04 -22.92 35.23
N ASN A 208 -21.06 -22.94 34.33
CA ASN A 208 -20.68 -21.87 33.43
C ASN A 208 -20.83 -22.32 31.94
N ASN A 209 -21.63 -21.60 31.16
CA ASN A 209 -21.86 -21.92 29.74
C ASN A 209 -20.73 -21.46 28.81
N LEU A 210 -19.84 -20.60 29.29
CA LEU A 210 -18.69 -20.10 28.54
C LEU A 210 -17.50 -21.07 28.58
N VAL A 211 -17.55 -22.04 29.49
CA VAL A 211 -16.51 -23.06 29.65
C VAL A 211 -16.87 -24.30 28.84
N GLU A 212 -15.94 -24.74 28.01
CA GLU A 212 -16.08 -25.96 27.24
C GLU A 212 -16.17 -27.21 28.13
N LYS A 213 -16.96 -28.19 27.68
CA LYS A 213 -17.07 -29.49 28.32
C LYS A 213 -15.78 -30.29 28.16
N GLY A 214 -15.51 -31.16 29.11
CA GLY A 214 -14.34 -32.05 29.09
C GLY A 214 -13.63 -32.11 30.44
N ASP A 215 -12.43 -32.66 30.44
CA ASP A 215 -11.64 -32.79 31.66
C ASP A 215 -11.11 -31.42 32.10
N LYS A 216 -11.40 -31.06 33.34
CA LYS A 216 -11.01 -29.82 34.00
C LYS A 216 -10.38 -30.14 35.35
N GLU A 217 -9.66 -29.18 35.91
CA GLU A 217 -9.02 -29.36 37.19
C GLU A 217 -9.04 -28.09 38.03
N PHE A 218 -9.19 -28.27 39.33
CA PHE A 218 -8.99 -27.22 40.33
C PHE A 218 -7.76 -27.52 41.19
N PHE A 219 -7.08 -26.47 41.58
CA PHE A 219 -5.99 -26.55 42.55
C PHE A 219 -6.56 -26.27 43.94
N VAL A 220 -6.51 -27.27 44.81
CA VAL A 220 -7.00 -27.15 46.18
C VAL A 220 -5.82 -26.91 47.10
N GLN A 221 -5.86 -25.84 47.88
CA GLN A 221 -4.87 -25.51 48.90
C GLN A 221 -5.52 -25.57 50.27
N VAL A 222 -4.95 -26.37 51.16
CA VAL A 222 -5.37 -26.43 52.57
C VAL A 222 -4.22 -25.96 53.45
N LEU A 223 -4.46 -24.88 54.18
CA LEU A 223 -3.53 -24.30 55.13
C LEU A 223 -3.82 -24.79 56.55
N ASP A 224 -2.78 -25.19 57.26
CA ASP A 224 -2.84 -25.52 58.67
C ASP A 224 -2.88 -24.25 59.56
N PRO A 225 -3.05 -24.38 60.89
CA PRO A 225 -3.09 -23.24 61.80
C PRO A 225 -1.79 -22.41 61.86
N GLN A 226 -0.69 -22.94 61.30
CA GLN A 226 0.61 -22.29 61.17
C GLN A 226 0.84 -21.75 59.74
N SER A 227 -0.19 -21.73 58.90
CA SER A 227 -0.17 -21.31 57.50
C SER A 227 0.73 -22.14 56.57
N ASN A 228 1.00 -23.40 56.91
CA ASN A 228 1.66 -24.33 56.00
C ASN A 228 0.64 -25.01 55.09
N VAL A 229 1.01 -25.21 53.83
CA VAL A 229 0.22 -26.01 52.88
C VAL A 229 0.37 -27.50 53.22
N LEU A 230 -0.77 -28.18 53.34
CA LEU A 230 -0.86 -29.63 53.60
C LEU A 230 -0.83 -30.45 52.30
N GLY A 231 -0.89 -31.78 52.40
CA GLY A 231 -0.91 -32.66 51.23
C GLY A 231 0.43 -32.69 50.48
N LEU A 232 0.36 -32.64 49.15
CA LEU A 232 1.53 -32.69 48.27
C LEU A 232 2.46 -31.50 48.49
N ASN A 233 1.89 -30.30 48.69
CA ASN A 233 2.62 -29.03 48.79
C ASN A 233 3.60 -28.82 47.62
N GLU A 234 3.09 -29.04 46.41
CA GLU A 234 3.81 -28.76 45.17
C GLU A 234 3.51 -27.35 44.69
N GLN A 235 4.42 -26.79 43.89
CA GLN A 235 4.26 -25.47 43.30
C GLN A 235 3.89 -25.59 41.83
N ILE A 236 2.94 -24.79 41.39
CA ILE A 236 2.66 -24.55 39.98
C ILE A 236 2.85 -23.06 39.68
N LYS A 237 3.44 -22.77 38.52
CA LYS A 237 3.65 -21.40 38.05
C LYS A 237 2.62 -21.08 36.98
N PHE A 238 1.87 -20.00 37.18
CA PHE A 238 1.00 -19.38 36.19
C PHE A 238 1.63 -18.05 35.84
N ASP A 239 2.02 -17.80 34.59
CA ASP A 239 2.65 -16.57 34.12
C ASP A 239 3.55 -15.86 35.15
N GLU A 240 3.01 -14.88 35.90
CA GLU A 240 3.72 -14.10 36.92
C GLU A 240 3.53 -14.59 38.37
N THR A 241 2.58 -15.49 38.64
CA THR A 241 2.24 -16.01 39.96
C THR A 241 2.72 -17.45 40.20
N THR A 242 2.95 -17.80 41.46
CA THR A 242 3.29 -19.19 41.84
C THR A 242 2.36 -19.61 42.96
N LEU A 243 1.62 -20.70 42.74
CA LEU A 243 0.65 -21.26 43.67
C LEU A 243 1.20 -22.56 44.26
N ASN A 244 1.23 -22.64 45.59
CA ASN A 244 1.46 -23.89 46.31
C ASN A 244 0.13 -24.57 46.57
N TYR A 245 -0.04 -25.81 46.12
CA TYR A 245 -1.30 -26.53 46.23
C TYR A 245 -1.15 -27.84 47.03
N SER A 246 -2.23 -28.24 47.67
CA SER A 246 -2.31 -29.48 48.45
C SER A 246 -2.63 -30.70 47.59
N LEU A 247 -3.51 -30.53 46.60
CA LEU A 247 -3.81 -31.53 45.56
C LEU A 247 -4.40 -30.87 44.31
N ILE A 248 -4.37 -31.60 43.20
CA ILE A 248 -5.10 -31.27 41.97
C ILE A 248 -6.38 -32.12 41.96
N SER A 249 -7.54 -31.47 41.91
CA SER A 249 -8.84 -32.11 41.83
C SER A 249 -9.31 -32.14 40.39
N LYS A 250 -9.30 -33.32 39.77
CA LYS A 250 -9.64 -33.50 38.35
C LYS A 250 -11.08 -34.01 38.22
N PHE A 251 -11.84 -33.40 37.32
CA PHE A 251 -13.24 -33.76 37.09
C PHE A 251 -13.64 -33.56 35.63
N ASN A 252 -14.63 -34.32 35.17
CA ASN A 252 -15.19 -34.15 33.84
C ASN A 252 -16.38 -33.18 33.90
N TYR A 253 -16.21 -32.00 33.31
CA TYR A 253 -17.20 -30.93 33.29
C TYR A 253 -18.17 -31.10 32.12
N GLU A 254 -19.47 -31.16 32.40
CA GLU A 254 -20.52 -31.41 31.39
C GLU A 254 -21.49 -30.21 31.21
N SER A 255 -21.06 -28.98 31.53
CA SER A 255 -21.92 -27.77 31.53
C SER A 255 -23.12 -27.85 32.49
N ARG A 256 -22.92 -28.50 33.64
CA ARG A 256 -23.90 -28.63 34.73
C ARG A 256 -23.19 -28.58 36.07
N ASN A 257 -23.95 -28.35 37.13
CA ASN A 257 -23.41 -28.40 38.48
C ASN A 257 -22.87 -29.81 38.78
N LEU A 258 -21.67 -29.87 39.35
CA LEU A 258 -21.00 -31.13 39.68
C LEU A 258 -20.44 -31.06 41.11
N ASP A 259 -20.84 -31.99 41.96
CA ASP A 259 -20.31 -32.10 43.32
C ASP A 259 -19.03 -32.93 43.31
N VAL A 260 -17.97 -32.37 43.89
CA VAL A 260 -16.63 -32.97 43.96
C VAL A 260 -16.19 -32.99 45.41
N CYS A 261 -15.60 -34.11 45.85
CA CYS A 261 -15.04 -34.25 47.19
C CYS A 261 -13.65 -34.89 47.12
N GLU A 262 -12.68 -34.23 47.72
CA GLU A 262 -11.29 -34.64 47.77
C GLU A 262 -10.81 -34.85 49.19
N PHE A 263 -9.68 -35.55 49.33
CA PHE A 263 -9.05 -35.80 50.62
C PHE A 263 -7.62 -35.28 50.63
N VAL A 264 -7.30 -34.50 51.65
CA VAL A 264 -5.96 -33.98 51.90
C VAL A 264 -5.38 -34.67 53.13
N ASP A 265 -4.16 -35.18 52.96
CA ASP A 265 -3.38 -35.79 54.03
C ASP A 265 -2.66 -34.75 54.88
N ALA A 266 -2.36 -35.12 56.14
CA ALA A 266 -1.48 -34.33 56.98
C ALA A 266 -0.05 -34.31 56.40
N ARG A 267 0.77 -33.38 56.86
CA ARG A 267 2.17 -33.28 56.42
C ARG A 267 2.97 -34.46 56.99
N GLY A 268 3.49 -35.32 56.12
CA GLY A 268 4.34 -36.44 56.53
C GLY A 268 3.60 -37.48 57.39
N ALA A 269 4.25 -37.94 58.47
CA ALA A 269 3.67 -38.91 59.42
C ALA A 269 2.96 -38.25 60.62
N ASP A 270 2.82 -36.92 60.62
CA ASP A 270 2.28 -36.18 61.74
C ASP A 270 0.74 -36.23 61.80
N LYS A 271 0.19 -36.06 63.00
CA LYS A 271 -1.24 -35.87 63.19
C LYS A 271 -1.62 -34.41 62.93
N PHE A 272 -2.86 -34.17 62.52
CA PHE A 272 -3.41 -32.82 62.44
C PHE A 272 -3.31 -32.11 63.80
N ALA A 273 -2.91 -30.84 63.75
CA ALA A 273 -2.83 -29.96 64.90
C ALA A 273 -4.22 -29.38 65.25
N SER A 274 -4.42 -29.03 66.51
CA SER A 274 -5.59 -28.26 66.91
C SER A 274 -5.45 -26.82 66.41
N GLY A 275 -6.51 -26.27 65.83
CA GLY A 275 -6.56 -24.88 65.36
C GLY A 275 -7.43 -24.69 64.13
N ARG A 276 -7.33 -23.50 63.55
CA ARG A 276 -8.08 -23.06 62.36
C ARG A 276 -7.35 -23.49 61.08
N TYR A 277 -8.08 -24.15 60.19
CA TYR A 277 -7.65 -24.55 58.87
C TYR A 277 -8.37 -23.70 57.82
N VAL A 278 -7.67 -23.31 56.77
CA VAL A 278 -8.23 -22.55 55.64
C VAL A 278 -8.16 -23.43 54.40
N VAL A 279 -9.25 -23.48 53.64
CA VAL A 279 -9.34 -24.20 52.38
C VAL A 279 -9.60 -23.18 51.28
N ASN A 280 -8.72 -23.16 50.28
CA ASN A 280 -8.81 -22.35 49.09
C ASN A 280 -8.93 -23.25 47.87
N VAL A 281 -9.81 -22.90 46.94
CA VAL A 281 -9.96 -23.59 45.66
C VAL A 281 -9.67 -22.59 44.56
N PHE A 282 -8.77 -22.97 43.66
CA PHE A 282 -8.36 -22.16 42.53
C PHE A 282 -8.72 -22.84 41.21
N ASP A 283 -9.19 -22.03 40.26
CA ASP A 283 -9.25 -22.40 38.85
C ASP A 283 -8.09 -21.70 38.15
N GLN A 284 -7.08 -22.46 37.75
CA GLN A 284 -5.76 -21.94 37.38
C GLN A 284 -5.19 -21.04 38.51
N GLU A 285 -4.91 -19.77 38.24
CA GLU A 285 -4.44 -18.78 39.22
C GLU A 285 -5.55 -18.08 40.00
N ASN A 286 -6.81 -18.20 39.56
CA ASN A 286 -7.92 -17.46 40.13
C ASN A 286 -8.45 -18.15 41.40
N LEU A 287 -8.47 -17.44 42.54
CA LEU A 287 -9.14 -17.93 43.75
C LEU A 287 -10.65 -17.89 43.55
N VAL A 288 -11.28 -19.05 43.37
CA VAL A 288 -12.71 -19.15 43.06
C VAL A 288 -13.58 -19.44 44.27
N SER A 289 -13.00 -19.91 45.38
CA SER A 289 -13.70 -20.14 46.63
C SER A 289 -12.74 -20.28 47.81
N SER A 290 -13.17 -19.84 49.00
CA SER A 290 -12.42 -19.99 50.24
C SER A 290 -13.36 -20.25 51.41
N THR A 291 -12.95 -21.12 52.31
CA THR A 291 -13.67 -21.42 53.56
C THR A 291 -12.69 -21.75 54.67
N GLU A 292 -13.16 -21.82 55.90
CA GLU A 292 -12.37 -22.22 57.05
C GLU A 292 -13.13 -23.14 57.99
N PHE A 293 -12.40 -23.99 58.70
CA PHE A 293 -12.95 -24.85 59.74
C PHE A 293 -11.94 -25.02 60.87
N THR A 294 -12.39 -25.52 62.03
CA THR A 294 -11.52 -25.67 63.20
C THR A 294 -11.49 -27.11 63.68
N LEU A 295 -10.30 -27.61 63.97
CA LEU A 295 -10.09 -28.85 64.71
C LEU A 295 -9.69 -28.53 66.17
N LYS A 296 -10.28 -29.22 67.13
CA LYS A 296 -10.06 -29.07 68.57
C LYS A 296 -9.03 -30.06 69.10
#